data_AF-A0A5J4SPD9-F1
#
_entry.id   AF-A0A5J4SPD9-F1
#
_cell.length_a   1.000
_cell.length_b   1.000
_cell.length_c   1.000
_cell.angle_alpha   90.00
_cell.angle_beta   90.00
_cell.angle_gamma   90.00
#
_symmetry.space_group_name_H-M   'P 1'
#
loop_
_entity.id
_entity.type
_entity.pdbx_description
1 polymer ?
#
loop_
_entity_poly.entity_id
_entity_poly.type
_entity_poly.pdbx_seq_one_letter_code
_entity_poly.pdbx_strand_id
1 'polypeptide(L)'
;MIKDRVIQLIEFKGLKKESFFEQIGMTSASFRGKAKNTPLNSTAIENILSNIPDANPEWLLTGIGSMLREESTSMKKIYPVNDSEQLTAGSSMLREERPPLQPVISQENEFYKELYEKEREKNEELSMKIGKMGNEIETLQKNYKALRKKNDICLKEEHHLQMENFISDLDVDVDCFEQEVPLTPASFAGVHCARKTRNPHIKK
;
A
#
# COMPACT_ATOMS: atom_id res chain seq x y z
N MET A 1 -8.04 -4.84 10.94
CA MET A 1 -8.99 -3.92 10.27
C MET A 1 -9.98 -3.32 11.29
N ILE A 2 -10.68 -2.23 10.96
CA ILE A 2 -11.70 -1.63 11.87
C ILE A 2 -12.76 -2.67 12.27
N LYS A 3 -13.24 -3.49 11.33
CA LYS A 3 -14.24 -4.54 11.60
C LYS A 3 -13.78 -5.60 12.61
N ASP A 4 -12.48 -5.90 12.68
CA ASP A 4 -11.94 -6.79 13.72
C ASP A 4 -12.11 -6.20 15.11
N ARG A 5 -11.82 -4.91 15.25
CA ARG A 5 -11.94 -4.18 16.52
C ARG A 5 -13.39 -4.05 16.96
N VAL A 6 -14.31 -3.90 16.02
CA VAL A 6 -15.75 -3.97 16.31
C VAL A 6 -16.13 -5.32 16.92
N ILE A 7 -15.64 -6.44 16.35
CA ILE A 7 -15.90 -7.78 16.91
C ILE A 7 -15.29 -7.91 18.32
N GLN A 8 -14.06 -7.44 18.51
CA GLN A 8 -13.41 -7.45 19.83
C GLN A 8 -14.20 -6.64 20.86
N LEU A 9 -14.72 -5.47 20.47
CA LEU A 9 -15.52 -4.62 21.34
C LEU A 9 -16.85 -5.29 21.75
N ILE A 10 -17.52 -5.95 20.81
CA ILE A 10 -18.76 -6.71 21.06
C ILE A 10 -18.49 -7.86 22.04
N GLU A 11 -17.40 -8.60 21.82
CA GLU A 11 -16.98 -9.71 22.68
C GLU A 11 -16.64 -9.23 24.10
N PHE A 12 -15.90 -8.12 24.19
CA PHE A 12 -15.58 -7.49 25.47
C PHE A 12 -16.83 -7.06 26.25
N LYS A 13 -17.83 -6.50 25.55
CA LYS A 13 -19.10 -6.09 26.15
C LYS A 13 -20.07 -7.24 26.42
N GLY A 14 -19.76 -8.45 25.97
CA GLY A 14 -20.66 -9.61 26.10
C GLY A 14 -21.95 -9.48 25.29
N LEU A 15 -21.96 -8.67 24.23
CA LEU A 15 -23.13 -8.46 23.38
C LEU A 15 -23.28 -9.60 22.37
N LYS A 16 -24.53 -9.94 22.03
CA LYS A 16 -24.81 -10.92 20.97
C LYS A 16 -24.47 -10.31 19.60
N LYS A 17 -23.57 -10.96 18.85
CA LYS A 17 -23.04 -10.48 17.56
C LYS A 17 -24.17 -10.17 16.57
N GLU A 18 -25.11 -11.08 16.42
CA GLU A 18 -26.22 -10.96 15.47
C GLU A 18 -27.09 -9.73 15.77
N SER A 19 -27.49 -9.56 17.03
CA SER A 19 -28.31 -8.42 17.45
C SER A 19 -27.57 -7.09 17.29
N PHE A 20 -26.28 -7.06 17.60
CA PHE A 20 -25.49 -5.84 17.49
C PHE A 20 -25.27 -5.44 16.03
N PHE A 21 -25.04 -6.40 15.14
CA PHE A 21 -24.90 -6.09 13.71
C PHE A 21 -26.16 -5.41 13.16
N GLU A 22 -27.35 -5.89 13.53
CA GLU A 22 -28.61 -5.25 13.15
C GLU A 22 -28.73 -3.82 13.71
N GLN A 23 -28.35 -3.61 14.98
CA GLN A 23 -28.36 -2.29 15.62
C GLN A 23 -27.47 -1.26 14.92
N ILE A 24 -26.32 -1.71 14.38
CA ILE A 24 -25.42 -0.82 13.63
C ILE A 24 -25.79 -0.69 12.15
N GLY A 25 -26.90 -1.31 11.72
CA GLY A 25 -27.37 -1.28 10.33
C GLY A 25 -26.54 -2.15 9.39
N MET A 26 -25.94 -3.23 9.89
CA MET A 26 -25.13 -4.17 9.11
C MET A 26 -25.65 -5.60 9.24
N THR A 27 -25.27 -6.45 8.28
CA THR A 27 -25.54 -7.88 8.35
C THR A 27 -24.30 -8.65 8.79
N SER A 28 -24.50 -9.82 9.40
CA SER A 28 -23.39 -10.72 9.80
C SER A 28 -22.48 -11.12 8.64
N ALA A 29 -22.99 -11.13 7.41
CA ALA A 29 -22.22 -11.37 6.19
C ALA A 29 -21.12 -10.31 5.96
N SER A 30 -21.33 -9.06 6.38
CA SER A 30 -20.35 -7.96 6.26
C SER A 30 -19.07 -8.22 7.06
N PHE A 31 -19.13 -9.07 8.08
CA PHE A 31 -18.04 -9.36 9.00
C PHE A 31 -17.32 -10.69 8.70
N ARG A 32 -17.66 -11.37 7.59
CA ARG A 32 -17.11 -12.68 7.21
C ARG A 32 -16.43 -12.63 5.84
N GLY A 33 -15.54 -13.59 5.59
CA GLY A 33 -14.87 -13.78 4.31
C GLY A 33 -14.19 -12.51 3.76
N LYS A 34 -14.33 -12.26 2.45
CA LYS A 34 -13.76 -11.09 1.78
C LYS A 34 -14.39 -9.76 2.24
N ALA A 35 -15.66 -9.77 2.65
CA ALA A 35 -16.37 -8.57 3.10
C ALA A 35 -15.78 -7.99 4.40
N LYS A 36 -15.11 -8.81 5.21
CA LYS A 36 -14.40 -8.37 6.42
C LYS A 36 -13.30 -7.35 6.13
N ASN A 37 -12.72 -7.38 4.93
CA ASN A 37 -11.66 -6.47 4.51
C ASN A 37 -12.18 -5.16 3.92
N THR A 38 -13.49 -5.01 3.72
CA THR A 38 -14.05 -3.76 3.21
C THR A 38 -14.12 -2.70 4.30
N PRO A 39 -14.07 -1.40 3.93
CA PRO A 39 -14.27 -0.31 4.87
C PRO A 39 -15.61 -0.42 5.60
N LEU A 40 -15.65 0.09 6.83
CA LEU A 40 -16.88 0.26 7.58
C LEU A 40 -17.53 1.58 7.15
N ASN A 41 -18.85 1.60 6.98
CA ASN A 41 -19.61 2.81 6.66
C ASN A 41 -19.64 3.77 7.85
N SER A 42 -19.71 5.08 7.57
CA SER A 42 -19.76 6.14 8.59
C SER A 42 -20.95 5.99 9.53
N THR A 43 -22.13 5.66 8.99
CA THR A 43 -23.34 5.43 9.79
C THR A 43 -23.18 4.27 10.78
N ALA A 44 -22.49 3.19 10.43
CA ALA A 44 -22.24 2.13 11.42
C ALA A 44 -21.26 2.60 12.50
N ILE A 45 -20.26 3.41 12.18
CA ILE A 45 -19.35 3.98 13.18
C ILE A 45 -20.14 4.84 14.18
N GLU A 46 -21.02 5.71 13.69
CA GLU A 46 -21.91 6.53 14.52
C GLU A 46 -22.79 5.65 15.43
N ASN A 47 -23.42 4.61 14.86
CA ASN A 47 -24.25 3.70 15.63
C ASN A 47 -23.45 2.90 16.66
N ILE A 48 -22.22 2.48 16.35
CA ILE A 48 -21.34 1.78 17.30
C ILE A 48 -21.05 2.67 18.50
N LEU A 49 -20.64 3.92 18.27
CA LEU A 49 -20.30 4.87 19.34
C LEU A 49 -21.55 5.30 20.13
N SER A 50 -22.73 5.29 19.51
CA SER A 50 -24.00 5.55 20.18
C SER A 50 -24.43 4.39 21.09
N ASN A 51 -24.23 3.13 20.66
CA ASN A 51 -24.57 1.96 21.45
C ASN A 51 -23.53 1.67 22.56
N ILE A 52 -22.27 2.04 22.35
CA ILE A 52 -21.16 1.81 23.28
C ILE A 52 -20.44 3.14 23.54
N PRO A 53 -21.02 4.05 24.36
CA PRO A 53 -20.51 5.40 24.54
C PRO A 53 -19.15 5.46 25.26
N ASP A 54 -18.79 4.39 25.96
CA ASP A 54 -17.51 4.26 26.65
C ASP A 54 -16.40 3.69 25.76
N ALA A 55 -16.71 3.30 24.51
CA ALA A 55 -15.70 2.91 23.54
C ALA A 55 -14.84 4.13 23.14
N ASN A 56 -13.53 3.91 23.02
CA ASN A 56 -12.62 4.94 22.54
C ASN A 56 -12.67 5.02 20.99
N PRO A 57 -13.09 6.16 20.39
CA PRO A 57 -13.13 6.31 18.94
C PRO A 57 -11.76 6.21 18.29
N GLU A 58 -10.71 6.70 18.95
CA GLU A 58 -9.34 6.66 18.43
C GLU A 58 -8.88 5.21 18.29
N TRP A 59 -9.00 4.42 19.36
CA TRP A 59 -8.69 3.00 19.32
C TRP A 59 -9.51 2.25 18.27
N LEU A 60 -10.81 2.56 18.13
CA LEU A 60 -11.65 1.92 17.12
C LEU A 60 -11.15 2.16 15.69
N LEU A 61 -10.69 3.38 15.40
CA LEU A 61 -10.26 3.79 14.06
C LEU A 61 -8.81 3.44 13.76
N THR A 62 -7.90 3.72 14.69
CA THR A 62 -6.44 3.55 14.49
C THR A 62 -5.92 2.24 15.07
N GLY A 63 -6.56 1.73 16.12
CA GLY A 63 -6.05 0.60 16.92
C GLY A 63 -5.02 1.01 17.98
N ILE A 64 -4.81 2.32 18.18
CA ILE A 64 -3.85 2.87 19.12
C ILE A 64 -4.57 3.30 20.41
N GLY A 65 -3.96 3.07 21.55
CA GLY A 65 -4.49 3.46 22.87
C GLY A 65 -5.40 2.41 23.51
N SER A 66 -6.11 2.82 24.56
CA SER A 66 -7.02 1.96 25.32
C SER A 66 -8.35 1.76 24.60
N MET A 67 -8.91 0.55 24.67
CA MET A 67 -10.18 0.17 24.04
C MET A 67 -11.36 0.99 24.58
N LEU A 68 -11.39 1.17 25.89
CA LEU A 68 -12.38 1.99 26.57
C LEU A 68 -11.78 3.34 26.92
N ARG A 69 -12.64 4.35 26.99
CA ARG A 69 -12.30 5.64 27.55
C ARG A 69 -12.18 5.47 29.05
N GLU A 70 -11.04 5.88 29.60
CA GLU A 70 -10.94 6.05 31.03
C GLU A 70 -11.96 7.13 31.42
N GLU A 71 -12.88 6.81 32.33
CA GLU A 71 -13.83 7.77 32.88
C GLU A 71 -13.05 8.82 33.69
N SER A 72 -12.42 9.77 32.99
CA SER A 72 -12.13 11.06 33.59
C SER A 72 -13.49 11.72 33.81
N THR A 73 -14.00 11.63 35.04
CA THR A 73 -15.13 12.41 35.54
C THR A 73 -14.91 13.90 35.27
N SER A 74 -15.23 14.34 34.07
CA SER A 74 -14.99 15.71 33.61
C SER A 74 -16.09 16.09 32.63
N MET A 75 -17.22 16.46 33.24
CA MET A 75 -18.09 17.56 32.84
C MET A 75 -18.59 17.57 31.39
N LYS A 76 -19.92 17.47 31.23
CA LYS A 76 -20.68 18.07 30.12
C LYS A 76 -20.01 19.38 29.70
N LYS A 77 -19.24 19.38 28.62
CA LYS A 77 -19.01 20.61 27.86
C LYS A 77 -20.32 20.91 27.16
N ILE A 78 -21.18 21.65 27.85
CA ILE A 78 -22.18 22.49 27.21
C ILE A 78 -21.37 23.45 26.35
N TYR A 79 -21.32 23.21 25.05
CA TYR A 79 -20.90 24.24 24.11
C TYR A 79 -22.01 25.29 24.11
N PRO A 80 -21.75 26.56 24.50
CA PRO A 80 -22.75 27.59 24.30
C PRO A 80 -22.97 27.75 22.79
N VAL A 81 -24.19 27.45 22.36
CA VAL A 81 -24.75 27.80 21.06
C VAL A 81 -24.70 29.33 20.98
N ASN A 82 -23.77 29.86 20.17
CA ASN A 82 -23.80 31.26 19.78
C ASN A 82 -24.82 31.42 18.66
N ASP A 83 -26.09 31.48 19.04
CA ASP A 83 -27.12 32.11 18.22
C ASP A 83 -27.37 33.52 18.76
N SER A 84 -27.58 34.44 17.82
CA SER A 84 -28.10 35.81 18.00
C SER A 84 -27.08 36.93 18.22
N GLU A 85 -26.73 37.53 17.08
CA GLU A 85 -26.80 38.97 16.84
C GLU A 85 -27.42 39.83 17.96
N GLN A 86 -26.59 40.76 18.44
CA GLN A 86 -26.87 42.19 18.60
C GLN A 86 -28.01 42.70 19.55
N LEU A 87 -27.52 43.57 20.47
CA LEU A 87 -28.14 44.75 21.08
C LEU A 87 -29.02 44.56 22.34
N THR A 88 -28.44 44.87 23.51
CA THR A 88 -29.11 45.73 24.52
C THR A 88 -28.08 46.45 25.38
N ALA A 89 -28.19 47.78 25.39
CA ALA A 89 -27.35 48.71 26.12
C ALA A 89 -27.68 48.80 27.63
N GLY A 90 -26.65 48.99 28.45
CA GLY A 90 -26.69 49.81 29.66
C GLY A 90 -27.05 49.12 30.99
N SER A 91 -26.03 48.82 31.82
CA SER A 91 -26.00 49.17 33.26
C SER A 91 -24.69 48.76 33.96
N SER A 92 -23.86 49.78 34.21
CA SER A 92 -23.07 50.13 35.40
C SER A 92 -22.65 49.10 36.49
N MET A 93 -21.43 49.30 36.99
CA MET A 93 -20.89 49.01 38.34
C MET A 93 -20.43 47.56 38.67
N LEU A 94 -19.12 47.32 38.53
CA LEU A 94 -18.15 47.02 39.60
C LEU A 94 -16.89 46.42 38.95
N ARG A 95 -15.87 47.26 38.79
CA ARG A 95 -14.53 46.85 38.36
C ARG A 95 -13.80 46.28 39.56
N GLU A 96 -13.94 44.98 39.79
CA GLU A 96 -12.96 44.24 40.57
C GLU A 96 -11.77 44.00 39.64
N GLU A 97 -10.68 44.75 39.84
CA GLU A 97 -9.44 44.48 39.12
C GLU A 97 -8.96 43.08 39.50
N ARG A 98 -9.22 42.12 38.60
CA ARG A 98 -8.63 40.80 38.65
C ARG A 98 -7.11 40.98 38.62
N PRO A 99 -6.35 40.45 39.60
CA PRO A 99 -4.90 40.54 39.57
C PRO A 99 -4.36 39.89 38.29
N PRO A 100 -3.29 40.41 37.69
CA PRO A 100 -2.71 39.82 36.48
C PRO A 100 -2.25 38.39 36.79
N LEU A 101 -2.88 37.42 36.15
CA LEU A 101 -2.48 36.02 36.22
C LEU A 101 -1.18 35.82 35.44
N GLN A 102 -0.02 35.88 36.10
CA GLN A 102 1.25 35.27 35.64
C GLN A 102 2.01 34.81 36.90
N PRO A 103 2.54 33.56 37.01
CA PRO A 103 3.47 32.96 36.04
C PRO A 103 3.42 31.40 35.97
N VAL A 104 2.25 30.75 36.05
CA VAL A 104 2.19 29.26 36.02
C VAL A 104 2.38 28.68 34.60
N ILE A 105 2.19 29.51 33.57
CA ILE A 105 2.20 29.12 32.15
C ILE A 105 3.64 28.89 31.61
N SER A 106 4.68 29.31 32.33
CA SER A 106 6.05 29.33 31.80
C SER A 106 6.73 27.95 31.73
N GLN A 107 6.50 27.06 32.70
CA GLN A 107 7.12 25.72 32.73
C GLN A 107 6.47 24.75 31.74
N GLU A 108 5.14 24.79 31.59
CA GLU A 108 4.43 23.97 30.61
C GLU A 108 4.83 24.35 29.18
N ASN A 109 5.01 25.64 28.90
CA ASN A 109 5.48 26.13 27.60
C ASN A 109 6.90 25.64 27.23
N GLU A 110 7.75 25.39 28.21
CA GLU A 110 9.11 24.89 28.01
C GLU A 110 9.11 23.38 27.70
N PHE A 111 8.27 22.61 28.39
CA PHE A 111 8.10 21.17 28.13
C PHE A 111 7.54 20.88 26.73
N TYR A 112 6.51 21.62 26.30
CA TYR A 112 5.97 21.47 24.94
C TYR A 112 7.01 21.84 23.89
N LYS A 113 7.81 22.89 24.13
CA LYS A 113 8.89 23.29 23.22
C LYS A 113 9.92 22.18 23.04
N GLU A 114 10.35 21.53 24.13
CA GLU A 114 11.29 20.40 24.07
C GLU A 114 10.71 19.20 23.33
N LEU A 115 9.43 18.88 23.53
CA LEU A 115 8.74 17.82 22.77
C LEU A 115 8.70 18.13 21.27
N TYR A 116 8.35 19.35 20.89
CA TYR A 116 8.33 19.76 19.48
C TYR A 116 9.71 19.75 18.84
N GLU A 117 10.76 20.13 19.57
CA GLU A 117 12.14 20.08 19.09
C GLU A 117 12.61 18.64 18.89
N LYS A 118 12.38 17.74 19.85
CA LYS A 118 12.70 16.30 19.69
C LYS A 118 11.95 15.66 18.52
N GLU A 119 10.68 16.02 18.33
CA GLU A 119 9.89 15.52 17.20
C GLU A 119 10.43 16.04 15.86
N ARG A 120 10.85 17.30 15.82
CA ARG A 120 11.50 17.88 14.64
C ARG A 120 12.82 17.18 14.32
N GLU A 121 13.69 17.00 15.31
CA GLU A 121 15.00 16.34 15.15
C GLU A 121 14.84 14.91 14.61
N LYS A 122 13.91 14.13 15.16
CA LYS A 122 13.60 12.79 14.64
C LYS A 122 13.14 12.82 13.18
N ASN A 123 12.29 13.78 12.83
CA ASN A 123 11.80 13.93 11.46
C ASN A 123 12.92 14.33 10.49
N GLU A 124 13.86 15.17 10.92
CA GLU A 124 15.06 15.51 10.16
C GLU A 124 15.99 14.30 10.00
N GLU A 125 16.21 13.51 11.05
CA GLU A 125 16.99 12.29 10.98
C GLU A 125 16.36 11.26 10.03
N LEU A 126 15.05 11.06 10.12
CA LEU A 126 14.29 10.20 9.21
C LEU A 126 14.41 10.68 7.76
N SER A 127 14.29 11.99 7.53
CA SER A 127 14.46 12.60 6.21
C SER A 127 15.85 12.32 5.63
N MET A 128 16.90 12.51 6.44
CA MET A 128 18.28 12.19 6.08
C MET A 128 18.47 10.70 5.75
N LYS A 129 17.86 9.81 6.54
CA LYS A 129 17.92 8.36 6.32
C LYS A 129 17.20 7.94 5.03
N ILE A 130 16.03 8.51 4.76
CA ILE A 130 15.27 8.32 3.52
C ILE A 130 16.12 8.76 2.32
N GLY A 131 16.77 9.93 2.41
CA GLY A 131 17.67 10.41 1.36
C GLY A 131 18.83 9.45 1.08
N LYS A 132 19.50 8.94 2.13
CA LYS A 132 20.59 7.96 1.99
C LYS A 132 20.14 6.67 1.33
N MET A 133 19.03 6.09 1.81
CA MET A 133 18.46 4.87 1.21
C MET A 133 18.03 5.10 -0.24
N GLY A 134 17.46 6.27 -0.56
CA GLY A 134 17.10 6.65 -1.93
C GLY A 134 18.31 6.63 -2.87
N ASN A 135 19.43 7.22 -2.44
CA ASN A 135 20.68 7.20 -3.20
C ASN A 135 21.22 5.78 -3.39
N GLU A 136 21.21 4.95 -2.33
CA GLU A 136 21.62 3.54 -2.41
C GLU A 136 20.77 2.77 -3.42
N ILE A 137 19.44 2.92 -3.38
CA ILE A 137 18.52 2.30 -4.35
C ILE A 137 18.86 2.75 -5.77
N GLU A 138 19.13 4.04 -6.00
CA GLU A 138 19.49 4.54 -7.33
C GLU A 138 20.78 3.90 -7.85
N THR A 139 21.80 3.78 -6.99
CA THR A 139 23.06 3.10 -7.37
C THR A 139 22.86 1.63 -7.70
N LEU A 140 22.07 0.91 -6.90
CA LEU A 140 21.75 -0.50 -7.13
C LEU A 140 20.94 -0.69 -8.42
N GLN A 141 20.00 0.20 -8.72
CA GLN A 141 19.23 0.17 -9.97
C GLN A 141 20.13 0.38 -11.20
N LYS A 142 21.08 1.32 -11.12
CA LYS A 142 22.07 1.54 -12.19
C LYS A 142 22.93 0.29 -12.41
N ASN A 143 23.42 -0.32 -11.33
CA ASN A 143 24.23 -1.53 -11.39
C ASN A 143 23.45 -2.72 -11.96
N TYR A 144 22.21 -2.93 -11.51
CA TYR A 144 21.35 -3.99 -12.04
C TYR A 144 21.09 -3.82 -13.54
N LYS A 145 20.80 -2.58 -13.99
CA LYS A 145 20.61 -2.27 -15.41
C LYS A 145 21.87 -2.55 -16.23
N ALA A 146 23.05 -2.21 -15.71
CA ALA A 146 24.32 -2.50 -16.37
C ALA A 146 24.59 -4.00 -16.47
N LEU A 147 24.35 -4.75 -15.38
CA LEU A 147 24.55 -6.20 -15.34
C LEU A 147 23.60 -6.92 -16.30
N ARG A 148 22.34 -6.50 -16.37
CA ARG A 148 21.35 -7.02 -17.33
C ARG A 148 21.84 -6.87 -18.77
N LYS A 149 22.32 -5.67 -19.14
CA LYS A 149 22.88 -5.43 -20.49
C LYS A 149 24.08 -6.33 -20.79
N LYS A 150 24.98 -6.52 -19.81
CA LYS A 150 26.15 -7.41 -19.97
C LYS A 150 25.71 -8.87 -20.18
N ASN A 151 24.70 -9.32 -19.45
CA ASN A 151 24.15 -10.67 -19.60
C ASN A 151 23.54 -10.85 -21.00
N ASP A 152 22.76 -9.88 -21.48
CA ASP A 152 22.19 -9.92 -22.84
C ASP A 152 23.28 -9.97 -23.94
N ILE A 153 24.43 -9.34 -23.73
CA ILE A 153 25.58 -9.40 -24.64
C ILE A 153 26.22 -10.79 -24.59
N CYS A 154 26.48 -11.31 -23.39
CA CYS A 154 27.08 -12.63 -23.18
C CYS A 154 26.25 -13.74 -23.84
N LEU A 155 24.93 -13.71 -23.68
CA LEU A 155 24.02 -14.68 -24.30
C LEU A 155 24.06 -14.64 -25.83
N LYS A 156 24.23 -13.45 -26.42
CA LYS A 156 24.36 -13.31 -27.88
C LYS A 156 25.70 -13.82 -28.39
N GLU A 157 26.77 -13.57 -27.64
CA GLU A 157 28.11 -14.03 -27.96
C GLU A 157 28.23 -15.55 -27.85
N GLU A 158 27.62 -16.15 -26.83
CA GLU A 158 27.50 -17.61 -26.71
C GLU A 158 26.74 -18.22 -27.91
N HIS A 159 25.61 -17.63 -28.30
CA HIS A 159 24.88 -18.05 -29.50
C HIS A 159 25.70 -17.91 -30.78
N HIS A 160 26.50 -16.85 -30.90
CA HIS A 160 27.37 -16.64 -32.06
C HIS A 160 28.47 -17.70 -32.13
N LEU A 161 29.14 -17.98 -31.01
CA LEU A 161 30.17 -19.03 -30.91
C LEU A 161 29.59 -20.41 -31.20
N GLN A 162 28.39 -20.72 -30.72
CA GLN A 162 27.69 -21.96 -31.06
C GLN A 162 27.42 -22.07 -32.57
N MET A 163 27.07 -20.97 -33.23
CA MET A 163 26.87 -20.94 -34.68
C MET A 163 28.19 -21.08 -35.47
N GLU A 164 29.26 -20.42 -35.03
CA GLU A 164 30.57 -20.54 -35.67
C GLU A 164 31.13 -21.96 -35.56
N ASN A 165 31.03 -22.58 -34.38
CA ASN A 165 31.40 -23.98 -34.19
C ASN A 165 30.56 -24.92 -35.06
N PHE A 166 29.25 -24.65 -35.18
CA PHE A 166 28.37 -25.44 -36.07
C PHE A 166 28.75 -25.31 -37.55
N ILE A 167 29.23 -24.13 -37.98
CA ILE A 167 29.69 -23.91 -39.36
C ILE A 167 31.05 -24.58 -39.59
N SER A 168 31.99 -24.51 -38.63
CA SER A 168 33.28 -25.19 -38.75
C SER A 168 33.17 -26.72 -38.80
N ASP A 169 32.15 -27.30 -38.15
CA ASP A 169 31.86 -28.74 -38.20
C ASP A 169 31.32 -29.20 -39.56
N LEU A 170 30.83 -28.28 -40.40
CA LEU A 170 30.32 -28.56 -41.75
C LEU A 170 31.41 -28.52 -42.84
N ASP A 171 32.58 -27.94 -42.56
CA ASP A 171 33.70 -27.82 -43.50
C ASP A 171 34.77 -28.93 -43.31
N VAL A 172 34.34 -30.17 -43.10
CA VAL A 172 35.23 -31.34 -43.14
C VAL A 172 35.03 -32.11 -44.45
N ASP A 173 36.07 -32.04 -45.28
CA ASP A 173 36.41 -32.84 -46.46
C ASP A 173 35.56 -32.69 -47.73
N VAL A 174 35.89 -31.68 -48.54
CA VAL A 174 35.86 -31.82 -50.01
C VAL A 174 37.26 -32.23 -50.46
N ASP A 175 37.62 -33.48 -50.21
CA ASP A 175 38.69 -34.16 -50.93
C ASP A 175 38.31 -35.62 -51.16
N CYS A 176 38.48 -36.07 -52.41
CA CYS A 176 38.25 -37.42 -52.93
C CYS A 176 36.80 -37.94 -53.04
N PHE A 177 36.21 -37.78 -54.23
CA PHE A 177 35.84 -38.95 -55.06
C PHE A 177 35.72 -38.49 -56.53
N GLU A 178 36.86 -38.52 -57.24
CA GLU A 178 36.80 -38.77 -58.67
C GLU A 178 36.30 -40.20 -58.87
N GLN A 179 35.09 -40.33 -59.39
CA GLN A 179 34.71 -41.48 -60.18
C GLN A 179 33.95 -40.98 -61.41
N GLU A 180 34.72 -40.70 -62.46
CA GLU A 180 34.21 -40.76 -63.83
C GLU A 180 33.67 -42.17 -64.09
N VAL A 181 32.42 -42.34 -64.54
CA VAL A 181 32.00 -43.02 -65.79
C VAL A 181 30.48 -42.80 -66.02
N PRO A 182 29.90 -42.97 -67.23
CA PRO A 182 29.74 -41.97 -68.28
C PRO A 182 28.27 -41.54 -68.55
N LEU A 183 28.14 -40.45 -69.32
CA LEU A 183 26.92 -39.93 -69.93
C LEU A 183 26.13 -40.98 -70.75
N THR A 184 24.82 -41.08 -70.53
CA THR A 184 23.82 -41.27 -71.60
C THR A 184 22.53 -40.50 -71.29
N PRO A 185 21.90 -39.81 -72.28
CA PRO A 185 20.82 -38.85 -72.02
C PRO A 185 19.42 -39.41 -72.34
N ALA A 186 18.46 -39.19 -71.45
CA ALA A 186 17.01 -39.11 -71.77
C ALA A 186 16.28 -38.62 -70.51
N SER A 187 16.03 -37.32 -70.35
CA SER A 187 14.77 -36.64 -70.70
C SER A 187 13.50 -37.42 -70.30
N PHE A 188 12.79 -36.98 -69.26
CA PHE A 188 11.53 -36.23 -69.42
C PHE A 188 10.86 -35.92 -68.05
N ALA A 189 10.40 -34.68 -67.94
CA ALA A 189 9.22 -34.22 -67.21
C ALA A 189 9.15 -34.33 -65.66
N GLY A 190 9.50 -33.19 -65.05
CA GLY A 190 8.78 -32.49 -63.99
C GLY A 190 7.65 -33.22 -63.25
N VAL A 191 7.88 -33.48 -61.96
CA VAL A 191 6.83 -33.81 -61.01
C VAL A 191 6.73 -32.70 -59.96
N HIS A 192 5.51 -32.19 -59.84
CA HIS A 192 5.06 -31.13 -58.96
C HIS A 192 5.42 -31.31 -57.48
N CYS A 193 5.79 -30.18 -56.87
CA CYS A 193 5.94 -29.98 -55.44
C CYS A 193 4.64 -30.30 -54.68
N ALA A 194 4.66 -31.31 -53.82
CA ALA A 194 3.64 -31.53 -52.80
C ALA A 194 4.03 -30.83 -51.48
N ARG A 195 3.36 -29.72 -51.15
CA ARG A 195 3.41 -29.08 -49.83
C ARG A 195 2.50 -29.85 -48.85
N LYS A 196 3.08 -30.37 -47.77
CA LYS A 196 2.44 -30.70 -46.48
C LYS A 196 3.27 -29.93 -45.45
N THR A 197 2.78 -29.15 -44.49
CA THR A 197 1.54 -29.10 -43.70
C THR A 197 1.38 -27.66 -43.17
N ARG A 198 0.20 -27.05 -43.28
CA ARG A 198 -0.19 -25.89 -42.45
C ARG A 198 -1.25 -26.37 -41.47
N ASN A 199 -0.90 -26.38 -40.19
CA ASN A 199 -1.84 -26.51 -39.10
C ASN A 199 -2.03 -25.12 -38.48
N PRO A 200 -3.27 -24.60 -38.41
CA PRO A 200 -3.60 -23.69 -37.34
C PRO A 200 -4.93 -24.09 -36.68
N HIS A 201 -4.83 -24.66 -35.47
CA HIS A 201 -5.85 -24.42 -34.46
C HIS A 201 -5.88 -22.93 -34.14
N ILE A 202 -7.06 -22.30 -34.15
CA ILE A 202 -7.52 -21.27 -33.19
C ILE A 202 -8.91 -20.74 -33.60
N LYS A 203 -9.88 -20.92 -32.68
CA LYS A 203 -11.12 -20.17 -32.38
C LYS A 203 -12.24 -20.08 -33.43
N LYS A 204 -13.40 -20.67 -33.10
CA LYS A 204 -14.45 -20.03 -32.29
C LYS A 204 -15.34 -21.09 -31.64
#